data_AF-A0A6C0KBM3-F1
#
_entry.id   AF-A0A6C0KBM3-F1
#
_cell.length_a   1.000
_cell.length_b   1.000
_cell.length_c   1.000
_cell.angle_alpha   90.00
_cell.angle_beta   90.00
_cell.angle_gamma   90.00
#
_symmetry.space_group_name_H-M   'P 1'
#
loop_
_entity.id
_entity.type
_entity.pdbx_description
1 polymer ?
#
loop_
_entity_poly.entity_id
_entity_poly.type
_entity_poly.pdbx_seq_one_letter_code
_entity_poly.pdbx_strand_id
1 'polypeptide(L)'
;MEYKPLPGNLTLIHESGKYILVTTQHISENVNLGITNVFVSNNLPNIRTPLGAFLTHGRESEKYDYNCCIRSTDLRTFYLWTTRALEKGEIMSARTHNILL
;
A
#
# COMPACT_ATOMS: atom_id res chain seq x y z
N MET A 1 21.27 11.11 -5.15
CA MET A 1 20.04 10.29 -5.20
C MET A 1 18.91 11.16 -4.70
N GLU A 2 17.90 11.41 -5.53
CA GLU A 2 16.69 12.08 -5.09
C GLU A 2 15.83 11.09 -4.31
N TYR A 3 15.28 11.54 -3.17
CA TYR A 3 14.35 10.75 -2.39
C TYR A 3 13.09 10.46 -3.22
N LYS A 4 12.76 9.18 -3.41
CA LYS A 4 11.54 8.73 -4.07
C LYS A 4 10.54 8.22 -3.03
N PRO A 5 9.49 9.00 -2.71
CA PRO A 5 8.53 8.65 -1.67
C PRO A 5 7.63 7.47 -2.06
N LEU A 6 7.52 7.16 -3.36
CA LEU A 6 6.76 6.05 -3.90
C LEU A 6 7.67 5.14 -4.76
N PRO A 7 7.38 3.83 -4.83
CA PRO A 7 7.99 2.91 -5.79
C PRO A 7 7.82 3.40 -7.23
N GLY A 8 8.80 3.14 -8.10
CA GLY A 8 8.77 3.61 -9.50
C GLY A 8 7.65 3.00 -10.37
N ASN A 9 7.04 1.91 -9.91
CA ASN A 9 5.90 1.26 -10.53
C ASN A 9 4.54 1.82 -10.05
N LEU A 10 4.54 2.85 -9.20
CA LEU A 10 3.34 3.49 -8.66
C LEU A 10 3.37 5.01 -8.88
N THR A 11 2.20 5.61 -9.04
CA THR A 11 2.02 7.05 -9.12
C THR A 11 0.72 7.48 -8.48
N LEU A 12 0.60 8.77 -8.16
CA LEU A 12 -0.67 9.37 -7.80
C LEU A 12 -1.32 9.98 -9.03
N ILE A 13 -2.62 9.77 -9.17
CA ILE A 13 -3.49 10.55 -10.04
C ILE A 13 -4.40 11.43 -9.18
N HIS A 14 -4.81 12.57 -9.71
CA HIS A 14 -5.74 13.46 -9.03
C HIS A 14 -7.11 13.39 -9.71
N GLU A 15 -8.13 12.93 -8.98
CA GLU A 15 -9.48 12.74 -9.50
C GLU A 15 -10.50 13.15 -8.44
N SER A 16 -11.48 13.97 -8.82
CA SER A 16 -12.58 14.41 -7.94
C SER A 16 -12.10 15.00 -6.60
N GLY A 17 -11.00 15.75 -6.61
CA GLY A 17 -10.43 16.40 -5.42
C GLY A 17 -9.67 15.46 -4.48
N LYS A 18 -9.32 14.24 -4.93
CA LYS A 18 -8.58 13.24 -4.17
C LYS A 18 -7.37 12.75 -4.95
N TYR A 19 -6.32 12.36 -4.21
CA TYR A 19 -5.18 11.64 -4.78
C TYR A 19 -5.42 10.14 -4.68
N ILE A 20 -5.30 9.44 -5.79
CA ILE A 20 -5.50 7.99 -5.90
C ILE A 20 -4.18 7.35 -6.34
N LEU A 21 -3.74 6.34 -5.60
CA LEU A 21 -2.55 5.57 -5.92
C LEU A 21 -2.87 4.52 -6.99
N VAL A 22 -2.14 4.56 -8.11
CA VAL A 22 -2.33 3.64 -9.24
C VAL A 22 -0.99 3.07 -9.74
N THR A 23 -1.06 1.95 -10.44
CA THR A 23 0.10 1.32 -11.09
C THR A 23 0.49 2.04 -12.38
N THR A 24 1.79 2.22 -12.62
CA THR A 24 2.32 2.81 -13.87
C THR A 24 2.65 1.76 -14.93
N GLN A 25 2.73 0.51 -14.53
CA GLN A 25 3.09 -0.66 -15.33
C GLN A 25 2.49 -1.93 -14.72
N HIS A 26 2.58 -3.05 -15.45
CA HIS A 26 2.23 -4.36 -14.91
C HIS A 26 3.09 -4.70 -13.68
N ILE A 27 2.46 -5.30 -12.66
CA ILE A 27 3.13 -5.77 -11.44
C ILE A 27 2.69 -7.22 -11.19
N SER A 28 3.66 -8.11 -11.03
CA SER A 28 3.38 -9.52 -10.74
C SER A 28 2.73 -9.72 -9.35
N GLU A 29 2.14 -10.89 -9.14
CA GLU A 29 1.67 -11.32 -7.83
C GLU A 29 2.82 -11.47 -6.83
N ASN A 30 2.53 -11.27 -5.54
CA ASN A 30 3.46 -11.46 -4.43
C ASN A 30 4.72 -10.58 -4.50
N VAL A 31 4.59 -9.36 -5.02
CA VAL A 31 5.64 -8.35 -5.08
C VAL A 31 5.56 -7.43 -3.86
N ASN A 32 6.68 -7.24 -3.17
CA ASN A 32 6.81 -6.24 -2.10
C ASN A 32 6.94 -4.84 -2.73
N LEU A 33 5.98 -3.97 -2.43
CA LEU A 33 5.93 -2.59 -2.91
C LEU A 33 6.53 -1.61 -1.91
N GLY A 34 7.03 -2.07 -0.76
CA GLY A 34 7.71 -1.25 0.23
C GLY A 34 6.87 -1.00 1.47
N ILE A 35 7.40 -0.12 2.33
CA ILE A 35 6.90 0.11 3.68
C ILE A 35 5.68 1.01 3.64
N THR A 36 4.62 0.64 4.36
CA THR A 36 3.41 1.45 4.58
C THR A 36 3.46 2.18 5.92
N ASN A 37 3.96 1.51 6.97
CA ASN A 37 3.92 2.02 8.33
C ASN A 37 5.11 1.49 9.15
N VAL A 38 5.55 2.27 10.14
CA VAL A 38 6.57 1.88 11.12
C VAL A 38 6.11 2.22 12.54
N PHE A 39 6.25 1.29 13.48
CA PHE A 39 6.10 1.52 14.92
C PHE A 39 7.48 1.79 15.55
N VAL A 40 7.63 2.97 16.16
CA VAL A 40 8.94 3.47 16.61
C VAL A 40 9.30 3.03 18.03
N SER A 41 8.33 2.71 18.88
CA SER A 41 8.58 2.28 20.27
C SER A 41 7.39 1.51 20.85
N ASN A 42 7.57 0.93 22.03
CA ASN A 42 6.53 0.22 22.78
C ASN A 42 5.30 1.10 23.11
N ASN A 43 5.41 2.44 22.98
CA ASN A 43 4.31 3.40 23.13
C ASN A 43 3.70 3.87 21.79
N LEU A 44 3.92 3.10 20.71
CA LEU A 44 3.10 3.03 19.48
C LEU A 44 2.72 4.33 18.73
N PRO A 45 3.58 5.36 18.56
CA PRO A 45 3.32 6.29 17.47
C PRO A 45 3.49 5.54 16.14
N ASN A 46 2.38 5.40 15.41
CA ASN A 46 2.35 4.85 14.07
C ASN A 46 2.80 5.92 13.06
N ILE A 47 3.97 5.75 12.47
CA ILE A 47 4.43 6.62 11.39
C ILE A 47 4.01 5.98 10.06
N ARG A 48 3.10 6.64 9.35
CA ARG A 48 2.74 6.26 7.98
C ARG A 48 3.76 6.81 6.99
N THR A 49 4.20 5.99 6.06
CA THR A 49 4.98 6.44 4.90
C THR A 49 4.02 7.07 3.86
N PRO A 50 4.53 7.78 2.84
CA PRO A 50 3.70 8.23 1.73
C PRO A 50 2.92 7.08 1.07
N LEU A 51 3.54 5.91 0.89
CA LEU A 51 2.86 4.72 0.37
C LEU A 51 1.66 4.33 1.25
N GLY A 52 1.83 4.28 2.57
CA GLY A 52 0.75 3.97 3.49
C GLY A 52 -0.31 5.07 3.63
N ALA A 53 0.04 6.32 3.35
CA ALA A 53 -0.88 7.46 3.43
C ALA A 53 -1.86 7.54 2.25
N PHE A 54 -1.40 7.15 1.05
CA PHE A 54 -2.22 7.18 -0.18
C PHE A 54 -2.83 5.83 -0.58
N LEU A 55 -2.50 4.76 0.15
CA LEU A 55 -3.10 3.45 -0.06
C LEU A 55 -4.61 3.52 0.21
N THR A 56 -5.41 3.06 -0.75
CA THR A 56 -6.86 3.03 -0.57
C THR A 56 -7.22 1.89 0.39
N HIS A 57 -7.85 2.24 1.50
CA HIS A 57 -8.45 1.27 2.40
C HIS A 57 -9.92 1.08 2.02
N GLY A 58 -10.29 -0.12 1.62
CA GLY A 58 -11.70 -0.42 1.36
C GLY A 58 -12.52 -0.34 2.64
N ARG A 59 -13.78 0.09 2.53
CA ARG A 59 -14.76 -0.04 3.61
C ARG A 59 -15.21 -1.49 3.69
N GLU A 60 -15.54 -1.96 4.88
CA GLU A 60 -16.06 -3.32 5.12
C GLU A 60 -17.32 -3.62 4.28
N SER A 61 -18.06 -2.57 3.90
CA SER A 61 -19.24 -2.60 3.04
C SER A 61 -18.95 -2.52 1.53
N GLU A 62 -17.73 -2.19 1.12
CA GLU A 62 -17.35 -2.05 -0.28
C GLU A 62 -16.57 -3.29 -0.69
N LYS A 63 -17.19 -4.06 -1.60
CA LYS A 63 -16.64 -5.29 -2.19
C LYS A 63 -15.51 -4.96 -3.18
N TYR A 64 -14.53 -4.16 -2.76
CA TYR A 64 -13.30 -4.00 -3.50
C TYR A 64 -12.55 -5.32 -3.45
N ASP A 65 -12.27 -5.85 -4.63
CA ASP A 65 -11.37 -6.96 -4.84
C ASP A 65 -9.96 -6.50 -4.46
N TYR A 66 -9.63 -6.61 -3.16
CA TYR A 66 -8.38 -6.10 -2.59
C TYR A 66 -7.19 -6.74 -3.28
N ASN A 67 -6.37 -5.91 -3.88
CA ASN A 67 -5.28 -6.36 -4.74
C ASN A 67 -3.92 -6.37 -4.02
N CYS A 68 -3.91 -5.92 -2.75
CA CYS A 68 -2.77 -5.98 -1.86
C CYS A 68 -3.13 -6.42 -0.43
N CYS A 69 -2.11 -6.86 0.30
CA CYS A 69 -2.15 -7.17 1.73
C CYS A 69 -0.99 -6.48 2.46
N ILE A 70 -1.13 -6.32 3.77
CA ILE A 70 -0.06 -5.75 4.62
C ILE A 70 0.58 -6.90 5.39
N ARG A 71 1.90 -7.04 5.29
CA ARG A 71 2.68 -8.07 5.98
C ARG A 71 3.71 -7.45 6.89
N SER A 72 4.04 -8.14 7.99
CA SER A 72 5.06 -7.71 8.93
C SER A 72 5.77 -8.93 9.49
N THR A 73 7.11 -8.89 9.57
CA THR A 73 7.92 -9.96 10.14
C THR A 73 8.34 -9.70 11.59
N ASP A 74 8.29 -8.43 12.03
CA ASP A 74 8.87 -7.99 13.31
C ASP A 74 7.88 -7.20 14.19
N LEU A 75 6.63 -7.06 13.74
CA LEU A 75 5.57 -6.25 14.33
C LEU A 75 5.91 -4.75 14.42
N ARG A 76 6.97 -4.31 13.76
CA ARG A 76 7.43 -2.91 13.74
C ARG A 76 7.33 -2.31 12.36
N THR A 77 7.62 -3.08 11.31
CA THR A 77 7.69 -2.61 9.94
C THR A 77 6.66 -3.33 9.09
N PHE A 78 5.77 -2.56 8.49
CA PHE A 78 4.65 -3.08 7.71
C PHE A 78 4.85 -2.83 6.23
N TYR A 79 4.82 -3.89 5.43
CA TYR A 79 5.08 -3.86 3.99
C TYR A 79 3.80 -4.12 3.20
N LEU A 80 3.65 -3.45 2.06
CA LEU A 80 2.58 -3.72 1.11
C LEU A 80 3.00 -4.82 0.13
N TRP A 81 2.18 -5.83 -0.03
CA TRP A 81 2.43 -6.94 -0.97
C TRP A 81 1.24 -7.13 -1.90
N THR A 82 1.48 -7.31 -3.19
CA THR A 82 0.42 -7.67 -4.15
C THR A 82 -0.12 -9.07 -3.85
N THR A 83 -1.44 -9.24 -3.92
CA THR A 83 -2.13 -10.55 -3.72
C THR A 83 -2.51 -11.22 -5.03
N ARG A 84 -2.38 -10.49 -6.15
CA ARG A 84 -2.52 -10.97 -7.53
C ARG A 84 -1.68 -10.10 -8.45
N ALA A 85 -1.56 -10.50 -9.71
CA ALA A 85 -1.00 -9.62 -10.73
C ALA A 85 -1.91 -8.40 -10.95
N LEU A 86 -1.29 -7.24 -11.22
CA LEU A 86 -1.95 -5.96 -11.44
C LEU A 86 -1.58 -5.43 -12.81
N GLU A 87 -2.58 -4.97 -13.55
CA GLU A 87 -2.39 -4.26 -14.81
C GLU A 87 -2.10 -2.78 -14.60
N LYS A 88 -1.54 -2.13 -15.63
CA LYS A 88 -1.28 -0.69 -15.63
C LYS A 88 -2.58 0.11 -15.44
N GLY A 89 -2.55 1.09 -14.55
CA GLY A 89 -3.68 1.97 -14.24
C GLY A 89 -4.63 1.42 -13.18
N GLU A 90 -4.39 0.23 -12.65
CA GLU A 90 -5.17 -0.30 -11.54
C GLU A 90 -4.96 0.51 -10.26
N ILE A 91 -6.05 0.71 -9.51
CA ILE A 91 -6.04 1.39 -8.21
C ILE A 91 -5.48 0.45 -7.14
N MET A 92 -4.55 0.96 -6.35
CA MET A 92 -3.95 0.22 -5.25
C MET A 92 -4.88 0.22 -4.04
N SER A 93 -5.28 -0.98 -3.59
CA SER A 93 -6.15 -1.15 -2.43
C SER A 93 -5.70 -2.28 -1.52
N ALA A 94 -5.82 -2.08 -0.20
CA ALA A 94 -5.49 -3.12 0.77
C ALA A 94 -6.53 -3.21 1.89
N ARG A 95 -6.69 -4.42 2.43
CA ARG A 95 -7.52 -4.66 3.61
C ARG A 95 -6.71 -4.35 4.88
N THR A 96 -7.21 -3.43 5.70
CA THR A 96 -6.54 -2.93 6.91
C THR A 96 -6.39 -3.98 8.03
N HIS A 97 -7.18 -5.08 7.98
CA HIS A 97 -7.26 -6.08 9.05
C HIS A 97 -6.49 -7.39 8.80
N ASN A 98 -5.84 -7.56 7.65
CA ASN A 98 -5.03 -8.75 7.39
C ASN A 98 -3.56 -8.42 7.64
N ILE A 99 -3.16 -8.32 8.91
CA ILE A 99 -1.76 -8.52 9.29
C ILE A 99 -1.55 -10.03 9.24
N LEU A 100 -0.98 -10.53 8.14
CA LEU A 100 -0.49 -11.90 8.10
C LEU A 100 0.87 -11.92 8.79
N LEU A 101 0.94 -12.63 9.93
CA LEU A 101 2.15 -12.93 10.69
C LEU A 101 2.88 -14.13 10.09
#